data_AF-A0A9E5G3M2-F1
#
_entry.id   AF-A0A9E5G3M2-F1
#
_cell.length_a   1.000
_cell.length_b   1.000
_cell.length_c   1.000
_cell.angle_alpha   90.00
_cell.angle_beta   90.00
_cell.angle_gamma   90.00
#
_symmetry.space_group_name_H-M   'P 1'
#
loop_
_entity.id
_entity.type
_entity.pdbx_description
1 polymer ?
#
loop_
_entity_poly.entity_id
_entity_poly.type
_entity_poly.pdbx_seq_one_letter_code
_entity_poly.pdbx_strand_id
1 'polypeptide(L)'
;LVTSDETLTSRVRAMLSTDRSIVLHASQSIGDAEIEALEIHPTVVLLDLDLRGRTPALDLLRRLRRRPETLSVPVIVLGGHGESQLRAAVFDAGAADYVEKLPDPIELRARIKTHSESFNVRAEHNDSISAIGRLQRQLRDAVRDAEEARRTGIDGHADGIDASVLRRKVESLTRLGVEISRIHDYHLLMERILTEARALVAADAGTIYLREGDALRFAFSQNDLLEQPGRHSKTRFSSLMVPVSARSIAGWCAMSCELVNVVDAYQLDESAPYRFDQSYDAVTGYRTRSVIAMPLRNSSDQVLGVLQFLKSGGDSPEVIRPFSAEDELIVAHFASMAT
;
A
#
# COMPACT_ATOMS: atom_id res chain seq x y z
N LEU A 1 5.16 -13.46 25.00
CA LEU A 1 5.84 -14.77 25.03
C LEU A 1 4.85 -15.81 25.53
N VAL A 2 4.63 -16.87 24.77
CA VAL A 2 3.76 -17.98 25.16
C VAL A 2 4.60 -19.21 25.39
N THR A 3 4.77 -19.62 26.65
CA THR A 3 5.57 -20.78 27.03
C THR A 3 5.13 -21.31 28.40
N SER A 4 5.14 -22.62 28.58
CA SER A 4 5.00 -23.24 29.90
C SER A 4 6.33 -23.37 30.66
N ASP A 5 7.44 -22.95 30.07
CA ASP A 5 8.78 -23.01 30.67
C ASP A 5 9.13 -21.68 31.37
N GLU A 6 9.15 -21.71 32.70
CA GLU A 6 9.52 -20.57 33.54
C GLU A 6 11.00 -20.16 33.38
N THR A 7 11.88 -21.12 33.07
CA THR A 7 13.30 -20.86 32.81
C THR A 7 13.46 -20.09 31.51
N LEU A 8 12.78 -20.52 30.45
CA LEU A 8 12.74 -19.79 29.18
C LEU A 8 12.19 -18.38 29.37
N THR A 9 11.10 -18.24 30.13
CA THR A 9 10.50 -16.94 30.47
C THR A 9 11.50 -16.01 31.15
N SER A 10 12.21 -16.51 32.17
CA SER A 10 13.18 -15.74 32.93
C SER A 10 14.37 -15.31 32.06
N ARG A 11 14.86 -16.21 31.19
CA ARG A 11 15.97 -15.91 30.27
C ARG A 11 15.59 -14.90 29.21
N VAL A 12 14.45 -15.07 28.55
CA VAL A 12 13.95 -14.09 27.56
C VAL A 12 13.74 -12.73 28.23
N ARG A 13 13.18 -12.69 29.44
CA ARG A 13 13.05 -11.44 30.21
C ARG A 13 14.40 -10.77 30.45
N ALA A 14 15.42 -11.53 30.85
CA ALA A 14 16.78 -10.98 31.03
C ALA A 14 17.37 -10.47 29.70
N MET A 15 17.20 -11.20 28.60
CA MET A 15 17.69 -10.81 27.26
C MET A 15 17.08 -9.47 26.79
N LEU A 16 15.82 -9.23 27.12
CA LEU A 16 15.08 -8.03 26.73
C LEU A 16 15.20 -6.88 27.73
N SER A 17 15.62 -7.14 28.97
CA SER A 17 15.68 -6.13 30.06
C SER A 17 16.55 -4.91 29.79
N THR A 18 17.52 -5.04 28.88
CA THR A 18 18.41 -3.94 28.47
C THR A 18 17.73 -2.92 27.57
N ASP A 19 16.58 -3.27 26.98
CA ASP A 19 15.87 -2.43 26.04
C ASP A 19 14.49 -2.06 26.57
N ARG A 20 14.38 -0.80 27.03
CA ARG A 20 13.14 -0.29 27.64
C ARG A 20 12.01 -0.09 26.63
N SER A 21 12.28 -0.15 25.32
CA SER A 21 11.23 -0.06 24.30
C SER A 21 10.42 -1.35 24.15
N ILE A 22 10.84 -2.45 24.80
CA ILE A 22 10.20 -3.76 24.69
C ILE A 22 9.50 -4.10 26.00
N VAL A 23 8.18 -4.18 25.97
CA VAL A 23 7.36 -4.63 27.10
C VAL A 23 7.04 -6.12 26.93
N LEU A 24 7.56 -6.96 27.82
CA LEU A 24 7.35 -8.41 27.76
C LEU A 24 6.16 -8.85 28.61
N HIS A 25 5.12 -9.34 27.95
CA HIS A 25 4.04 -10.12 28.57
C HIS A 25 4.31 -11.61 28.38
N ALA A 26 4.07 -12.42 29.41
CA ALA A 26 4.29 -13.86 29.37
C ALA A 26 3.02 -14.61 29.78
N SER A 27 2.59 -15.54 28.92
CA SER A 27 1.44 -16.41 29.16
C SER A 27 1.88 -17.87 29.21
N GLN A 28 1.36 -18.62 30.19
CA GLN A 28 1.70 -20.03 30.42
C GLN A 28 0.69 -21.00 29.79
N SER A 29 -0.43 -20.48 29.28
CA SER A 29 -1.57 -21.25 28.81
C SER A 29 -1.91 -20.86 27.38
N ILE A 30 -2.28 -21.85 26.57
CA ILE A 30 -2.74 -21.63 25.19
C ILE A 30 -4.05 -20.84 25.17
N GLY A 31 -4.97 -21.13 26.10
CA GLY A 31 -6.27 -20.45 26.18
C GLY A 31 -6.11 -18.99 26.60
N ASP A 32 -5.29 -18.76 27.62
CA ASP A 32 -5.07 -17.41 28.16
C ASP A 32 -4.28 -16.56 27.16
N ALA A 33 -3.33 -17.14 26.43
CA ALA A 33 -2.55 -16.43 25.42
C ALA A 33 -3.41 -15.78 24.32
N GLU A 34 -4.52 -16.40 23.93
CA GLU A 34 -5.44 -15.80 22.94
C GLU A 34 -6.22 -14.63 23.52
N ILE A 35 -6.66 -14.74 24.78
CA ILE A 35 -7.41 -13.70 25.47
C ILE A 35 -6.48 -12.52 25.76
N GLU A 36 -5.31 -12.79 26.33
CA GLU A 36 -4.27 -11.79 26.61
C GLU A 36 -3.86 -11.06 25.33
N ALA A 37 -3.69 -11.77 24.20
CA ALA A 37 -3.36 -11.13 22.93
C ALA A 37 -4.42 -10.11 22.48
N LEU A 38 -5.70 -10.33 22.78
CA LEU A 38 -6.77 -9.38 22.50
C LEU A 38 -6.80 -8.21 23.49
N GLU A 39 -6.34 -8.40 24.73
CA GLU A 39 -6.31 -7.33 25.72
C GLU A 39 -5.10 -6.42 25.53
N ILE A 40 -3.91 -7.00 25.39
CA ILE A 40 -2.65 -6.26 25.37
C ILE A 40 -2.29 -5.72 23.99
N HIS A 41 -2.94 -6.21 22.92
CA HIS A 41 -2.66 -5.83 21.53
C HIS A 41 -1.16 -5.87 21.18
N PRO A 42 -0.54 -7.06 21.24
CA PRO A 42 0.92 -7.18 21.10
C PRO A 42 1.35 -6.85 19.67
N THR A 43 2.51 -6.21 19.53
CA THR A 43 3.12 -5.95 18.23
C THR A 43 3.90 -7.16 17.68
N VAL A 44 4.26 -8.10 18.54
CA VAL A 44 4.93 -9.37 18.20
C VAL A 44 4.53 -10.44 19.23
N VAL A 45 4.30 -11.67 18.76
CA VAL A 45 4.12 -12.84 19.63
C VAL A 45 5.34 -13.75 19.52
N LEU A 46 6.03 -14.00 20.65
CA LEU A 46 7.00 -15.08 20.75
C LEU A 46 6.28 -16.36 21.18
N LEU A 47 6.36 -17.43 20.39
CA LEU A 47 5.68 -18.70 20.65
C LEU A 47 6.70 -19.82 20.85
N ASP A 48 6.70 -20.44 22.02
CA ASP A 48 7.48 -21.64 22.27
C ASP A 48 6.86 -22.86 21.58
N LEU A 49 7.64 -23.52 20.73
CA LEU A 49 7.18 -24.70 19.98
C LEU A 49 6.99 -25.94 20.87
N ASP A 50 7.61 -25.97 22.05
CA ASP A 50 7.43 -27.07 23.01
C ASP A 50 6.27 -26.81 23.99
N LEU A 51 5.48 -25.75 23.78
CA LEU A 51 4.31 -25.40 24.60
C LEU A 51 3.29 -26.55 24.63
N ARG A 52 3.39 -27.39 25.67
CA ARG A 52 2.64 -28.65 25.81
C ARG A 52 2.74 -29.56 24.56
N GLY A 53 3.83 -29.42 23.81
CA GLY A 53 4.10 -30.16 22.58
C GLY A 53 3.92 -29.34 21.29
N ARG A 54 4.44 -29.88 20.19
CA ARG A 54 4.52 -29.20 18.89
C ARG A 54 3.15 -28.93 18.24
N THR A 55 2.25 -29.91 18.27
CA THR A 55 0.92 -29.78 17.65
C THR A 55 0.08 -28.68 18.31
N PRO A 56 -0.05 -28.63 19.66
CA PRO A 56 -0.78 -27.56 20.32
C PRO A 56 -0.23 -26.14 20.03
N ALA A 57 1.09 -26.00 19.93
CA ALA A 57 1.73 -24.72 19.58
C ALA A 57 1.39 -24.28 18.15
N LEU A 58 1.51 -25.19 17.16
CA LEU A 58 1.14 -24.89 15.77
C LEU A 58 -0.36 -24.61 15.62
N ASP A 59 -1.21 -25.28 16.41
CA ASP A 59 -2.65 -25.00 16.41
C ASP A 59 -2.96 -23.62 16.98
N LEU A 60 -2.26 -23.18 18.03
CA LEU A 60 -2.36 -21.80 18.52
C LEU A 60 -1.96 -20.80 17.43
N LEU A 61 -0.83 -21.02 16.76
CA LEU A 61 -0.41 -20.17 15.63
C LEU A 61 -1.50 -20.07 14.57
N ARG A 62 -2.06 -21.21 14.12
CA ARG A 62 -3.16 -21.22 13.14
C ARG A 62 -4.40 -20.49 13.63
N ARG A 63 -4.74 -20.58 14.92
CA ARG A 63 -5.90 -19.86 15.49
C ARG A 63 -5.65 -18.35 15.54
N LEU A 64 -4.44 -17.91 15.90
CA LEU A 64 -4.04 -16.51 15.79
C LEU A 64 -4.06 -16.01 14.34
N ARG A 65 -3.81 -16.88 13.34
CA ARG A 65 -3.98 -16.55 11.91
C ARG A 65 -5.44 -16.57 11.42
N ARG A 66 -6.41 -17.03 12.21
CA ARG A 66 -7.83 -17.06 11.81
C ARG A 66 -8.65 -15.91 12.38
N ARG A 67 -8.13 -15.20 13.38
CA ARG A 67 -8.82 -14.07 14.02
C ARG A 67 -8.40 -12.75 13.35
N PRO A 68 -9.35 -11.91 12.89
CA PRO A 68 -9.02 -10.62 12.27
C PRO A 68 -8.14 -9.73 13.14
N GLU A 69 -8.35 -9.75 14.46
CA GLU A 69 -7.67 -8.90 15.44
C GLU A 69 -6.18 -9.28 15.62
N THR A 70 -5.83 -10.54 15.36
CA THR A 70 -4.45 -11.05 15.56
C THR A 70 -3.80 -11.56 14.29
N LEU A 71 -4.50 -11.61 13.15
CA LEU A 71 -3.98 -12.08 11.86
C LEU A 71 -2.72 -11.34 11.42
N SER A 72 -2.67 -10.02 11.63
CA SER A 72 -1.57 -9.15 11.21
C SER A 72 -0.36 -9.19 12.16
N VAL A 73 -0.55 -9.61 13.41
CA VAL A 73 0.52 -9.63 14.43
C VAL A 73 1.58 -10.67 14.06
N PRO A 74 2.85 -10.32 13.89
CA PRO A 74 3.90 -11.30 13.57
C PRO A 74 4.10 -12.29 14.73
N VAL A 75 4.15 -13.58 14.39
CA VAL A 75 4.46 -14.66 15.36
C VAL A 75 5.86 -15.20 15.05
N ILE A 76 6.77 -15.05 16.01
CA ILE A 76 8.12 -15.61 15.96
C ILE A 76 8.12 -16.90 16.79
N VAL A 77 8.44 -18.02 16.15
CA VAL A 77 8.46 -19.32 16.81
C VAL A 77 9.85 -19.60 17.38
N LEU A 78 9.90 -20.02 18.65
CA LEU A 78 11.10 -20.44 19.34
C LEU A 78 11.18 -21.98 19.34
N GLY A 79 12.16 -22.56 18.65
CA GLY A 79 12.31 -24.01 18.52
C GLY A 79 13.76 -24.52 18.59
N GLY A 80 13.96 -25.84 18.54
CA GLY A 80 15.28 -26.48 18.66
C GLY A 80 16.17 -26.40 17.40
N HIS A 81 17.44 -26.80 17.55
CA HIS A 81 18.41 -26.79 16.45
C HIS A 81 18.08 -27.82 15.35
N GLY A 82 18.38 -27.48 14.09
CA GLY A 82 18.66 -28.47 13.04
C GLY A 82 17.48 -29.19 12.35
N GLU A 83 16.21 -28.86 12.63
CA GLU A 83 15.08 -29.53 11.96
C GLU A 83 14.54 -28.73 10.75
N SER A 84 15.16 -28.87 9.57
CA SER A 84 14.75 -28.16 8.34
C SER A 84 13.29 -28.43 7.93
N GLN A 85 12.79 -29.65 8.16
CA GLN A 85 11.38 -30.00 7.88
C GLN A 85 10.41 -29.34 8.88
N LEU A 86 10.82 -29.17 10.12
CA LEU A 86 10.02 -28.51 11.15
C LEU A 86 9.90 -27.01 10.86
N ARG A 87 10.99 -26.36 10.40
CA ARG A 87 10.96 -24.96 10.00
C ARG A 87 9.95 -24.71 8.88
N ALA A 88 9.91 -25.57 7.86
CA ALA A 88 8.91 -25.46 6.79
C ALA A 88 7.47 -25.52 7.33
N ALA A 89 7.17 -26.50 8.19
CA ALA A 89 5.84 -26.65 8.78
C ALA A 89 5.42 -25.44 9.65
N VAL A 90 6.38 -24.79 10.31
CA VAL A 90 6.16 -23.56 11.09
C VAL A 90 5.79 -22.38 10.18
N PHE A 91 6.50 -22.19 9.08
CA PHE A 91 6.18 -21.16 8.10
C PHE A 91 4.85 -21.42 7.39
N ASP A 92 4.57 -22.67 7.03
CA ASP A 92 3.28 -23.08 6.43
C ASP A 92 2.09 -22.84 7.38
N ALA A 93 2.32 -22.88 8.69
CA ALA A 93 1.32 -22.52 9.70
C ALA A 93 1.12 -21.01 9.87
N GLY A 94 1.95 -20.18 9.22
CA GLY A 94 1.84 -18.72 9.19
C GLY A 94 2.74 -17.97 10.16
N ALA A 95 3.83 -18.58 10.62
CA ALA A 95 4.85 -17.89 11.41
C ALA A 95 5.57 -16.83 10.56
N ALA A 96 5.88 -15.69 11.17
CA ALA A 96 6.66 -14.63 10.53
C ALA A 96 8.16 -14.96 10.53
N ASP A 97 8.62 -15.69 11.55
CA ASP A 97 10.03 -16.04 11.72
C ASP A 97 10.20 -17.27 12.62
N TYR A 98 11.38 -17.88 12.57
CA TYR A 98 11.80 -18.99 13.40
C TYR A 98 13.15 -18.69 14.03
N VAL A 99 13.21 -18.76 15.35
CA VAL A 99 14.42 -18.49 16.14
C VAL A 99 14.75 -19.72 16.97
N GLU A 100 16.04 -20.05 17.03
CA GLU A 100 16.51 -21.14 17.87
C GLU A 100 16.33 -20.78 19.35
N LYS A 101 15.94 -21.75 20.17
CA LYS A 101 15.77 -21.54 21.61
C LYS A 101 17.09 -21.07 22.22
N LEU A 102 16.98 -20.03 23.05
CA LEU A 102 18.11 -19.38 23.71
C LEU A 102 19.10 -18.72 22.71
N PRO A 103 18.59 -17.84 21.82
CA PRO A 103 19.43 -17.14 20.86
C PRO A 103 20.32 -16.12 21.57
N ASP A 104 21.22 -15.51 20.80
CA ASP A 104 21.94 -14.33 21.27
C ASP A 104 20.95 -13.19 21.62
N PRO A 105 21.12 -12.49 22.76
CA PRO A 105 20.24 -11.38 23.13
C PRO A 105 20.14 -10.29 22.05
N ILE A 106 21.22 -10.03 21.31
CA ILE A 106 21.27 -9.06 20.21
C ILE A 106 20.38 -9.53 19.06
N GLU A 107 20.48 -10.81 18.68
CA GLU A 107 19.68 -11.39 17.61
C GLU A 107 18.18 -11.33 17.93
N LEU A 108 17.79 -11.77 19.13
CA LEU A 108 16.38 -11.79 19.53
C LEU A 108 15.78 -10.38 19.53
N ARG A 109 16.50 -9.40 20.07
CA ARG A 109 16.05 -8.00 20.07
C ARG A 109 15.92 -7.45 18.65
N ALA A 110 16.89 -7.72 17.77
CA ALA A 110 16.84 -7.26 16.39
C ALA A 110 15.63 -7.81 15.63
N ARG A 111 15.34 -9.11 15.79
CA ARG A 111 14.16 -9.75 15.17
C ARG A 111 12.85 -9.19 15.71
N ILE A 112 12.72 -9.05 17.03
CA ILE A 112 11.53 -8.44 17.65
C ILE A 112 11.31 -7.03 17.12
N LYS A 113 12.34 -6.17 17.09
CA LYS A 113 12.21 -4.80 16.58
C LYS A 113 11.81 -4.75 15.13
N THR A 114 12.48 -5.51 14.27
CA THR A 114 12.18 -5.56 12.82
C THR A 114 10.72 -5.93 12.56
N HIS A 115 10.22 -6.93 13.26
CA HIS A 115 8.83 -7.36 13.12
C HIS A 115 7.84 -6.37 13.75
N SER A 116 8.15 -5.80 14.91
CA SER A 116 7.32 -4.79 15.57
C SER A 116 7.20 -3.51 14.74
N GLU A 117 8.30 -3.02 14.17
CA GLU A 117 8.32 -1.83 13.31
C GLU A 117 7.49 -2.08 12.04
N SER A 118 7.71 -3.22 11.39
CA SER A 118 6.92 -3.62 10.21
C SER A 118 5.42 -3.75 10.52
N PHE A 119 5.07 -4.24 11.72
CA PHE A 119 3.69 -4.30 12.18
C PHE A 119 3.10 -2.92 12.42
N ASN A 120 3.80 -2.05 13.16
CA ASN A 120 3.32 -0.72 13.50
C ASN A 120 3.08 0.14 12.25
N VAL A 121 4.01 0.11 11.29
CA VAL A 121 3.85 0.83 10.01
C VAL A 121 2.59 0.35 9.27
N ARG A 122 2.33 -0.97 9.27
CA ARG A 122 1.11 -1.53 8.65
C ARG A 122 -0.16 -1.18 9.42
N ALA A 123 -0.10 -1.16 10.75
CA ALA A 123 -1.23 -0.82 11.61
C ALA A 123 -1.62 0.67 11.46
N GLU A 124 -0.64 1.57 11.52
CA GLU A 124 -0.84 3.01 11.32
C GLU A 124 -1.42 3.31 9.93
N HIS A 125 -0.95 2.58 8.90
CA HIS A 125 -1.48 2.69 7.56
C HIS A 125 -2.94 2.19 7.46
N ASN A 126 -3.27 1.05 8.09
CA ASN A 126 -4.63 0.52 8.12
C ASN A 126 -5.61 1.43 8.89
N ASP A 127 -5.16 2.07 9.97
CA ASP A 127 -5.96 3.01 10.74
C ASP A 127 -6.24 4.29 9.95
N SER A 128 -5.25 4.77 9.20
CA SER A 128 -5.36 5.93 8.30
C SER A 128 -6.35 5.64 7.17
N ILE A 129 -6.27 4.47 6.54
CA ILE A 129 -7.23 4.01 5.52
C ILE A 129 -8.65 3.92 6.11
N SER A 130 -8.78 3.37 7.32
CA SER A 130 -10.09 3.25 8.00
C SER A 130 -10.67 4.62 8.36
N ALA A 131 -9.84 5.59 8.75
CA ALA A 131 -10.25 6.96 9.03
C ALA A 131 -10.75 7.67 7.76
N ILE A 132 -10.05 7.50 6.64
CA ILE A 132 -10.48 8.02 5.33
C ILE A 132 -11.83 7.40 4.95
N GLY A 133 -12.00 6.08 5.11
CA GLY A 133 -13.27 5.39 4.84
C GLY A 133 -14.44 5.84 5.75
N ARG A 134 -14.16 6.36 6.95
CA ARG A 134 -15.18 6.98 7.83
C ARG A 134 -15.54 8.39 7.35
N LEU A 135 -14.54 9.23 7.07
CA LEU A 135 -14.75 10.59 6.56
C LEU A 135 -15.49 10.59 5.21
N GLN A 136 -15.17 9.67 4.32
CA GLN A 136 -15.88 9.50 3.03
C GLN A 136 -17.34 9.06 3.21
N ARG A 137 -17.68 8.32 4.27
CA ARG A 137 -19.08 7.99 4.59
C ARG A 137 -19.82 9.20 5.16
N GLN A 138 -19.18 9.93 6.06
CA GLN A 138 -19.76 11.16 6.61
C GLN A 138 -20.02 12.21 5.52
N LEU A 139 -19.10 12.37 4.56
CA LEU A 139 -19.28 13.30 3.44
C LEU A 139 -20.44 12.89 2.51
N ARG A 140 -20.55 11.59 2.20
CA ARG A 140 -21.71 11.03 1.48
C ARG A 140 -23.03 11.39 2.14
N ASP A 141 -23.12 11.12 3.44
CA ASP A 141 -24.34 11.31 4.20
C ASP A 141 -24.68 12.81 4.25
N ALA A 142 -23.68 13.67 4.48
CA ALA A 142 -23.86 15.13 4.44
C ALA A 142 -24.31 15.64 3.06
N VAL A 143 -23.79 15.10 1.95
CA VAL A 143 -24.24 15.46 0.59
C VAL A 143 -25.69 15.03 0.37
N ARG A 144 -26.07 13.81 0.79
CA ARG A 144 -27.44 13.32 0.69
C ARG A 144 -28.41 14.21 1.49
N ASP A 145 -28.05 14.53 2.73
CA ASP A 145 -28.88 15.34 3.61
C ASP A 145 -29.03 16.78 3.08
N ALA A 146 -27.98 17.36 2.49
CA ALA A 146 -28.03 18.66 1.83
C ALA A 146 -28.93 18.66 0.57
N GLU A 147 -28.94 17.56 -0.20
CA GLU A 147 -29.84 17.40 -1.35
C GLU A 147 -31.31 17.25 -0.93
N GLU A 148 -31.59 16.54 0.16
CA GLU A 148 -32.94 16.44 0.73
C GLU A 148 -33.43 17.80 1.25
N ALA A 149 -32.57 18.57 1.92
CA ALA A 149 -32.86 19.94 2.32
C ALA A 149 -33.12 20.86 1.11
N ARG A 150 -32.39 20.68 0.01
CA ARG A 150 -32.58 21.45 -1.23
C ARG A 150 -33.85 21.05 -2.01
N ARG A 151 -34.29 19.79 -1.90
CA ARG A 151 -35.56 19.33 -2.50
C ARG A 151 -36.80 19.79 -1.73
N THR A 152 -36.65 20.04 -0.43
CA THR A 152 -37.74 20.52 0.45
C THR A 152 -37.82 22.05 0.53
N GLY A 153 -36.76 22.77 0.10
CA GLY A 153 -36.73 24.22 -0.08
C GLY A 153 -37.03 24.65 -1.53
N ILE A 154 -37.86 25.67 -1.69
CA ILE A 154 -38.51 26.17 -2.92
C ILE A 154 -37.53 26.73 -3.97
N ASP A 155 -37.88 26.51 -5.24
CA ASP A 155 -37.43 27.09 -6.53
C ASP A 155 -36.42 28.25 -6.51
N GLY A 156 -35.33 28.10 -7.27
CA GLY A 156 -34.43 29.20 -7.60
C GLY A 156 -33.27 28.80 -8.51
N HIS A 157 -33.41 29.17 -9.79
CA HIS A 157 -32.42 29.18 -10.88
C HIS A 157 -30.94 29.20 -10.46
N ALA A 158 -30.16 28.22 -10.93
CA ALA A 158 -28.73 28.37 -11.15
C ALA A 158 -28.26 27.45 -12.30
N ASP A 159 -27.70 28.09 -13.33
CA ASP A 159 -26.93 27.50 -14.42
C ASP A 159 -25.78 26.61 -13.92
N GLY A 160 -25.44 25.58 -14.72
CA GLY A 160 -24.05 25.17 -14.88
C GLY A 160 -23.42 24.26 -13.81
N ILE A 161 -23.90 23.02 -13.76
CA ILE A 161 -23.18 21.73 -13.75
C ILE A 161 -24.30 20.72 -13.57
N ASP A 162 -24.49 19.82 -14.53
CA ASP A 162 -25.56 18.82 -14.48
C ASP A 162 -25.37 18.00 -13.20
N ALA A 163 -26.17 18.29 -12.17
CA ALA A 163 -26.05 17.71 -10.84
C ALA A 163 -26.12 16.18 -10.92
N SER A 164 -26.75 15.63 -11.96
CA SER A 164 -26.79 14.19 -12.25
C SER A 164 -25.44 13.59 -12.65
N VAL A 165 -24.54 14.38 -13.25
CA VAL A 165 -23.18 13.99 -13.67
C VAL A 165 -22.21 14.10 -12.49
N LEU A 166 -22.26 15.20 -11.74
CA LEU A 166 -21.48 15.36 -10.52
C LEU A 166 -21.87 14.31 -9.48
N ARG A 167 -23.18 14.02 -9.36
CA ARG A 167 -23.71 12.95 -8.50
C ARG A 167 -23.25 11.56 -8.93
N ARG A 168 -23.26 11.25 -10.24
CA ARG A 168 -22.72 9.97 -10.75
C ARG A 168 -21.22 9.83 -10.45
N LYS A 169 -20.46 10.90 -10.60
CA LYS A 169 -19.03 10.93 -10.28
C LYS A 169 -18.79 10.75 -8.78
N VAL A 170 -19.51 11.49 -7.93
CA VAL A 170 -19.45 11.36 -6.48
C VAL A 170 -19.84 9.94 -6.07
N GLU A 171 -20.97 9.40 -6.52
CA GLU A 171 -21.40 8.02 -6.24
C GLU A 171 -20.40 6.96 -6.73
N SER A 172 -19.72 7.20 -7.86
CA SER A 172 -18.69 6.29 -8.38
C SER A 172 -17.43 6.32 -7.50
N LEU A 173 -16.88 7.50 -7.20
CA LEU A 173 -15.74 7.69 -6.28
C LEU A 173 -16.00 7.10 -4.89
N THR A 174 -17.23 7.29 -4.44
CA THR A 174 -17.78 6.81 -3.19
C THR A 174 -17.85 5.28 -3.11
N ARG A 175 -18.31 4.63 -4.18
CA ARG A 175 -18.39 3.16 -4.28
C ARG A 175 -16.99 2.55 -4.38
N LEU A 176 -16.14 3.17 -5.17
CA LEU A 176 -14.72 2.83 -5.30
C LEU A 176 -14.01 2.87 -3.94
N GLY A 177 -14.17 3.94 -3.16
CA GLY A 177 -13.57 4.06 -1.83
C GLY A 177 -13.99 2.95 -0.84
N VAL A 178 -15.20 2.40 -0.96
CA VAL A 178 -15.68 1.30 -0.09
C VAL A 178 -15.17 -0.06 -0.55
N GLU A 179 -15.07 -0.29 -1.87
CA GLU A 179 -14.50 -1.54 -2.41
C GLU A 179 -12.99 -1.62 -2.17
N ILE A 180 -12.30 -0.49 -2.35
CA ILE A 180 -10.88 -0.27 -2.02
C ILE A 180 -10.65 -0.51 -0.51
N SER A 181 -11.51 0.00 0.36
CA SER A 181 -11.40 -0.17 1.84
C SER A 181 -11.55 -1.62 2.33
N ARG A 182 -12.04 -2.57 1.51
CA ARG A 182 -12.17 -3.99 1.89
C ARG A 182 -10.95 -4.84 1.55
N ILE A 183 -9.98 -4.28 0.85
CA ILE A 183 -8.78 -5.01 0.43
C ILE A 183 -7.73 -4.86 1.54
N HIS A 184 -7.52 -5.93 2.31
CA HIS A 184 -6.51 -5.99 3.40
C HIS A 184 -5.08 -6.24 2.90
N ASP A 185 -4.86 -6.16 1.60
CA ASP A 185 -3.55 -6.30 0.95
C ASP A 185 -3.25 -5.02 0.18
N TYR A 186 -2.30 -4.24 0.70
CA TYR A 186 -1.83 -2.99 0.10
C TYR A 186 -1.43 -3.17 -1.37
N HIS A 187 -0.87 -4.33 -1.73
CA HIS A 187 -0.50 -4.61 -3.11
C HIS A 187 -1.72 -4.72 -4.01
N LEU A 188 -2.75 -5.47 -3.61
CA LEU A 188 -4.01 -5.56 -4.36
C LEU A 188 -4.76 -4.22 -4.37
N LEU A 189 -4.66 -3.46 -3.30
CA LEU A 189 -5.29 -2.15 -3.18
C LEU A 189 -4.71 -1.15 -4.19
N MET A 190 -3.37 -1.06 -4.24
CA MET A 190 -2.67 -0.17 -5.16
C MET A 190 -2.88 -0.61 -6.61
N GLU A 191 -2.83 -1.91 -6.91
CA GLU A 191 -3.19 -2.41 -8.25
C GLU A 191 -4.62 -2.03 -8.62
N ARG A 192 -5.58 -2.13 -7.69
CA ARG A 192 -6.97 -1.77 -7.97
C ARG A 192 -7.16 -0.26 -8.15
N ILE A 193 -6.56 0.57 -7.30
CA ILE A 193 -6.56 2.03 -7.45
C ILE A 193 -6.04 2.41 -8.83
N LEU A 194 -4.93 1.79 -9.25
CA LEU A 194 -4.33 2.05 -10.54
C LEU A 194 -5.26 1.65 -11.69
N THR A 195 -5.92 0.49 -11.62
CA THR A 195 -6.91 0.05 -12.62
C THR A 195 -8.06 1.05 -12.75
N GLU A 196 -8.64 1.48 -11.64
CA GLU A 196 -9.84 2.32 -11.62
C GLU A 196 -9.52 3.75 -12.07
N ALA A 197 -8.40 4.30 -11.60
CA ALA A 197 -7.93 5.61 -12.01
C ALA A 197 -7.66 5.66 -13.53
N ARG A 198 -6.95 4.64 -14.07
CA ARG A 198 -6.69 4.53 -15.52
C ARG A 198 -7.97 4.51 -16.34
N ALA A 199 -8.96 3.73 -15.91
CA ALA A 199 -10.23 3.63 -16.61
C ALA A 199 -10.98 4.96 -16.64
N LEU A 200 -11.00 5.69 -15.52
CA LEU A 200 -11.69 6.98 -15.40
C LEU A 200 -11.05 8.09 -16.26
N VAL A 201 -9.72 8.12 -16.36
CA VAL A 201 -9.00 9.11 -17.19
C VAL A 201 -8.72 8.62 -18.61
N ALA A 202 -9.25 7.44 -18.98
CA ALA A 202 -9.05 6.77 -20.27
C ALA A 202 -7.56 6.63 -20.67
N ALA A 203 -6.71 6.19 -19.74
CA ALA A 203 -5.27 6.00 -19.95
C ALA A 203 -4.90 4.56 -20.30
N ASP A 204 -4.03 4.40 -21.31
CA ASP A 204 -3.60 3.08 -21.80
C ASP A 204 -2.49 2.47 -20.92
N ALA A 205 -1.83 3.29 -20.11
CA ALA A 205 -0.87 2.83 -19.12
C ALA A 205 -0.88 3.71 -17.87
N GLY A 206 -0.48 3.13 -16.75
CA GLY A 206 -0.33 3.83 -15.49
C GLY A 206 0.75 3.20 -14.63
N THR A 207 1.41 4.04 -13.84
CA THR A 207 2.50 3.64 -12.95
C THR A 207 2.41 4.39 -11.63
N ILE A 208 2.57 3.66 -10.53
CA ILE A 208 2.88 4.22 -9.20
C ILE A 208 4.36 3.99 -8.95
N TYR A 209 5.08 5.09 -8.79
CA TYR A 209 6.47 5.10 -8.35
C TYR A 209 6.53 5.34 -6.85
N LEU A 210 7.41 4.61 -6.16
CA LEU A 210 7.76 4.89 -4.77
C LEU A 210 9.16 5.49 -4.70
N ARG A 211 9.32 6.54 -3.90
CA ARG A 211 10.60 7.22 -3.73
C ARG A 211 11.50 6.45 -2.76
N GLU A 212 12.70 6.13 -3.20
CA GLU A 212 13.76 5.49 -2.42
C GLU A 212 15.02 6.38 -2.53
N GLY A 213 15.21 7.26 -1.55
CA GLY A 213 16.26 8.29 -1.60
C GLY A 213 16.05 9.28 -2.74
N ASP A 214 17.03 9.38 -3.63
CA ASP A 214 17.02 10.27 -4.81
C ASP A 214 16.59 9.56 -6.10
N ALA A 215 15.86 8.44 -5.97
CA ALA A 215 15.33 7.70 -7.09
C ALA A 215 13.88 7.23 -6.86
N LEU A 216 13.19 6.96 -7.96
CA LEU A 216 11.83 6.47 -8.02
C LEU A 216 11.85 5.03 -8.53
N ARG A 217 11.38 4.09 -7.73
CA ARG A 217 11.21 2.69 -8.12
C ARG A 217 9.82 2.47 -8.70
N PHE A 218 9.72 1.67 -9.77
CA PHE A 218 8.45 1.18 -10.28
C PHE A 218 7.83 0.22 -9.25
N ALA A 219 6.83 0.68 -8.49
CA ALA A 219 6.16 -0.14 -7.48
C ALA A 219 4.97 -0.90 -8.08
N PHE A 220 4.15 -0.21 -8.87
CA PHE A 220 3.02 -0.80 -9.58
C PHE A 220 2.97 -0.25 -10.99
N SER A 221 2.76 -1.11 -11.99
CA SER A 221 2.67 -0.67 -13.39
C SER A 221 1.68 -1.55 -14.14
N GLN A 222 0.82 -0.91 -14.92
CA GLN A 222 -0.15 -1.55 -15.79
C GLN A 222 -0.10 -0.90 -17.17
N ASN A 223 -0.15 -1.69 -18.24
CA ASN A 223 -0.11 -1.19 -19.62
C ASN A 223 -0.86 -2.16 -20.54
N ASP A 224 -1.95 -1.70 -21.15
CA ASP A 224 -2.85 -2.57 -21.92
C ASP A 224 -2.17 -3.18 -23.16
N LEU A 225 -1.18 -2.50 -23.74
CA LEU A 225 -0.44 -2.97 -24.91
C LEU A 225 0.62 -4.03 -24.56
N LEU A 226 1.17 -3.96 -23.34
CA LEU A 226 2.24 -4.84 -22.86
C LEU A 226 1.73 -6.02 -22.05
N GLU A 227 0.45 -6.05 -21.67
CA GLU A 227 -0.17 -7.15 -20.93
C GLU A 227 -0.83 -8.22 -21.83
N GLN A 228 -0.68 -8.12 -23.16
CA GLN A 228 -1.20 -9.12 -24.11
C GLN A 228 -0.40 -10.44 -24.11
N PRO A 229 -1.05 -11.61 -24.32
CA PRO A 229 -0.38 -12.91 -24.38
C PRO A 229 0.75 -12.93 -25.42
N GLY A 230 1.97 -13.30 -25.00
CA GLY A 230 3.16 -13.34 -25.87
C GLY A 230 4.12 -12.15 -25.72
N ARG A 231 3.71 -11.07 -25.04
CA ARG A 231 4.59 -9.94 -24.65
C ARG A 231 4.80 -9.95 -23.14
N HIS A 232 5.58 -10.89 -22.61
CA HIS A 232 5.85 -10.94 -21.17
C HIS A 232 6.77 -9.79 -20.73
N SER A 233 6.19 -8.76 -20.09
CA SER A 233 6.91 -7.54 -19.69
C SER A 233 6.73 -7.10 -18.22
N LYS A 234 5.98 -7.83 -17.37
CA LYS A 234 5.92 -7.49 -15.92
C LYS A 234 7.28 -7.64 -15.22
N THR A 235 8.17 -8.51 -15.70
CA THR A 235 9.47 -8.84 -15.08
C THR A 235 10.67 -8.01 -15.56
N ARG A 236 10.56 -7.19 -16.61
CA ARG A 236 11.72 -6.43 -17.13
C ARG A 236 11.93 -5.06 -16.46
N PHE A 237 10.94 -4.53 -15.77
CA PHE A 237 10.96 -3.14 -15.29
C PHE A 237 10.87 -3.00 -13.75
N SER A 238 10.66 -4.08 -13.01
CA SER A 238 10.55 -4.04 -11.54
C SER A 238 11.85 -3.64 -10.82
N SER A 239 13.00 -3.72 -11.50
CA SER A 239 14.32 -3.34 -10.97
C SER A 239 14.84 -1.99 -11.49
N LEU A 240 14.08 -1.29 -12.34
CA LEU A 240 14.51 -0.01 -12.88
C LEU A 240 14.20 1.13 -11.90
N MET A 241 15.11 2.09 -11.86
CA MET A 241 15.03 3.27 -11.00
C MET A 241 15.08 4.52 -11.88
N VAL A 242 14.17 5.45 -11.66
CA VAL A 242 14.16 6.76 -12.33
C VAL A 242 14.76 7.79 -11.37
N PRO A 243 15.88 8.45 -11.70
CA PRO A 243 16.45 9.48 -10.82
C PRO A 243 15.49 10.65 -10.59
N VAL A 244 15.36 11.10 -9.34
CA VAL A 244 14.62 12.32 -8.97
C VAL A 244 15.40 13.52 -9.48
N SER A 245 15.09 13.94 -10.71
CA SER A 245 15.81 14.97 -11.45
C SER A 245 14.97 15.52 -12.59
N ALA A 246 15.40 16.64 -13.18
CA ALA A 246 14.84 17.22 -14.40
C ALA A 246 14.95 16.32 -15.67
N ARG A 247 15.59 15.15 -15.60
CA ARG A 247 15.83 14.29 -16.77
C ARG A 247 14.60 13.49 -17.21
N SER A 248 13.58 13.42 -16.38
CA SER A 248 12.31 12.77 -16.70
C SER A 248 11.13 13.55 -16.13
N ILE A 249 9.95 13.37 -16.72
CA ILE A 249 8.69 13.99 -16.23
C ILE A 249 8.40 13.54 -14.79
N ALA A 250 8.47 12.24 -14.51
CA ALA A 250 8.23 11.70 -13.17
C ALA A 250 9.30 12.15 -12.16
N GLY A 251 10.57 12.14 -12.56
CA GLY A 251 11.67 12.59 -11.71
C GLY A 251 11.56 14.07 -11.33
N TRP A 252 11.14 14.91 -12.28
CA TRP A 252 10.91 16.33 -12.01
C TRP A 252 9.67 16.54 -11.14
N CYS A 253 8.57 15.85 -11.42
CA CYS A 253 7.34 15.91 -10.62
C CYS A 253 7.61 15.57 -9.13
N ALA A 254 8.43 14.54 -8.86
CA ALA A 254 8.86 14.20 -7.51
C ALA A 254 9.76 15.27 -6.86
N MET A 255 10.55 15.98 -7.66
CA MET A 255 11.50 17.00 -7.21
C MET A 255 10.82 18.35 -6.94
N SER A 256 9.93 18.79 -7.84
CA SER A 256 9.21 20.06 -7.74
C SER A 256 8.00 19.98 -6.84
N CYS A 257 7.45 18.78 -6.61
CA CYS A 257 6.18 18.57 -5.92
C CYS A 257 4.98 19.18 -6.66
N GLU A 258 5.09 19.31 -7.98
CA GLU A 258 4.05 19.90 -8.83
C GLU A 258 3.44 18.86 -9.77
N LEU A 259 2.15 19.05 -10.07
CA LEU A 259 1.46 18.32 -11.14
C LEU A 259 2.10 18.68 -12.48
N VAL A 260 2.36 17.66 -13.29
CA VAL A 260 2.78 17.83 -14.69
C VAL A 260 1.73 17.25 -15.60
N ASN A 261 1.13 18.07 -16.47
CA ASN A 261 0.23 17.63 -17.52
C ASN A 261 0.82 18.01 -18.90
N VAL A 262 1.21 17.01 -19.67
CA VAL A 262 1.89 17.14 -20.97
C VAL A 262 0.96 16.64 -22.07
N VAL A 263 0.72 17.51 -23.05
CA VAL A 263 -0.12 17.22 -24.22
C VAL A 263 0.59 16.27 -25.19
N ASP A 264 1.83 16.55 -25.58
CA ASP A 264 2.67 15.66 -26.40
C ASP A 264 4.11 15.59 -25.84
N ALA A 265 4.49 14.43 -25.34
CA ALA A 265 5.78 14.15 -24.73
C ALA A 265 6.96 14.23 -25.72
N TYR A 266 6.71 14.11 -27.02
CA TYR A 266 7.71 14.29 -28.07
C TYR A 266 7.82 15.75 -28.55
N GLN A 267 6.90 16.62 -28.14
CA GLN A 267 6.88 18.04 -28.49
C GLN A 267 6.78 18.89 -27.22
N LEU A 268 7.70 18.67 -26.28
CA LEU A 268 7.85 19.52 -25.11
C LEU A 268 8.40 20.90 -25.50
N ASP A 269 7.91 21.94 -24.82
CA ASP A 269 8.46 23.29 -24.92
C ASP A 269 9.94 23.31 -24.49
N GLU A 270 10.81 24.02 -25.20
CA GLU A 270 12.24 24.13 -24.86
C GLU A 270 12.48 24.74 -23.48
N SER A 271 11.57 25.60 -23.02
CA SER A 271 11.58 26.22 -21.69
C SER A 271 11.12 25.29 -20.58
N ALA A 272 10.57 24.11 -20.89
CA ALA A 272 10.11 23.16 -19.88
C ALA A 272 11.29 22.75 -18.98
N PRO A 273 11.13 22.75 -17.65
CA PRO A 273 12.21 22.44 -16.71
C PRO A 273 12.49 20.94 -16.59
N TYR A 274 11.81 20.10 -17.38
CA TYR A 274 11.95 18.66 -17.44
C TYR A 274 12.10 18.15 -18.87
N ARG A 275 12.49 16.88 -19.02
CA ARG A 275 12.61 16.20 -20.31
C ARG A 275 11.76 14.94 -20.33
N PHE A 276 11.40 14.47 -21.53
CA PHE A 276 10.78 13.18 -21.73
C PHE A 276 11.85 12.13 -22.02
N ASP A 277 11.90 11.08 -21.20
CA ASP A 277 12.81 9.96 -21.38
C ASP A 277 12.19 8.92 -22.33
N GLN A 278 12.65 8.93 -23.57
CA GLN A 278 12.17 8.06 -24.65
C GLN A 278 12.76 6.64 -24.59
N SER A 279 13.70 6.37 -23.68
CA SER A 279 14.37 5.06 -23.61
C SER A 279 13.38 3.92 -23.35
N TYR A 280 12.35 4.19 -22.54
CA TYR A 280 11.28 3.23 -22.24
C TYR A 280 10.40 2.93 -23.45
N ASP A 281 9.99 3.96 -24.20
CA ASP A 281 9.24 3.81 -25.45
C ASP A 281 10.04 2.99 -26.48
N ALA A 282 11.34 3.28 -26.62
CA ALA A 282 12.23 2.59 -27.56
C ALA A 282 12.38 1.09 -27.27
N VAL A 283 12.40 0.70 -25.98
CA VAL A 283 12.53 -0.69 -25.56
C VAL A 283 11.20 -1.46 -25.62
N THR A 284 10.08 -0.78 -25.34
CA THR A 284 8.76 -1.42 -25.24
C THR A 284 7.99 -1.40 -26.56
N GLY A 285 8.34 -0.51 -27.48
CA GLY A 285 7.55 -0.22 -28.68
C GLY A 285 6.23 0.50 -28.38
N TYR A 286 5.99 0.87 -27.12
CA TYR A 286 4.90 1.76 -26.74
C TYR A 286 5.29 3.19 -27.11
N ARG A 287 4.38 3.96 -27.72
CA ARG A 287 4.63 5.36 -28.05
C ARG A 287 3.77 6.26 -27.18
N THR A 288 4.40 6.86 -26.18
CA THR A 288 3.78 7.82 -25.28
C THR A 288 3.48 9.12 -26.02
N ARG A 289 2.25 9.63 -25.88
CA ARG A 289 1.86 10.94 -26.39
C ARG A 289 1.55 11.87 -25.24
N SER A 290 0.45 11.65 -24.54
CA SER A 290 0.08 12.52 -23.42
C SER A 290 0.47 11.88 -22.10
N VAL A 291 0.95 12.70 -21.17
CA VAL A 291 1.45 12.27 -19.86
C VAL A 291 0.85 13.15 -18.79
N ILE A 292 0.33 12.56 -17.73
CA ILE A 292 0.03 13.26 -16.48
C ILE A 292 0.80 12.61 -15.34
N ALA A 293 1.48 13.41 -14.52
CA ALA A 293 2.24 12.96 -13.36
C ALA A 293 1.86 13.80 -12.15
N MET A 294 1.49 13.13 -11.06
CA MET A 294 1.03 13.73 -9.81
C MET A 294 1.90 13.24 -8.65
N PRO A 295 2.43 14.14 -7.80
CA PRO A 295 3.20 13.72 -6.64
C PRO A 295 2.30 13.07 -5.59
N LEU A 296 2.79 11.98 -4.99
CA LEU A 296 2.17 11.34 -3.84
C LEU A 296 2.79 11.94 -2.58
N ARG A 297 1.99 12.62 -1.75
CA ARG A 297 2.43 13.33 -0.54
C ARG A 297 1.79 12.77 0.72
N ASN A 298 2.55 12.67 1.80
CA ASN A 298 1.97 12.42 3.13
C ASN A 298 1.42 13.71 3.75
N SER A 299 0.81 13.58 4.93
CA SER A 299 0.27 14.71 5.71
C SER A 299 1.30 15.75 6.17
N SER A 300 2.59 15.43 6.04
CA SER A 300 3.72 16.33 6.34
C SER A 300 4.34 16.95 5.09
N ASP A 301 3.64 16.91 3.94
CA ASP A 301 4.09 17.38 2.62
C ASP A 301 5.36 16.68 2.08
N GLN A 302 5.75 15.54 2.65
CA GLN A 302 6.84 14.74 2.13
C GLN A 302 6.37 13.93 0.92
N VAL A 303 7.14 14.02 -0.18
CA VAL A 303 6.89 13.23 -1.40
C VAL A 303 7.28 11.77 -1.18
N LEU A 304 6.26 10.91 -1.11
CA LEU A 304 6.37 9.45 -1.02
C LEU A 304 6.63 8.79 -2.38
N GLY A 305 6.24 9.45 -3.48
CA GLY A 305 6.25 8.84 -4.80
C GLY A 305 5.58 9.69 -5.87
N VAL A 306 5.24 9.06 -7.00
CA VAL A 306 4.55 9.70 -8.14
C VAL A 306 3.50 8.74 -8.71
N LEU A 307 2.30 9.24 -8.97
CA LEU A 307 1.28 8.56 -9.77
C LEU A 307 1.33 9.14 -11.19
N GLN A 308 1.54 8.30 -12.20
CA GLN A 308 1.68 8.72 -13.59
C GLN A 308 0.73 7.93 -14.50
N PHE A 309 0.08 8.62 -15.44
CA PHE A 309 -0.71 8.01 -16.50
C PHE A 309 -0.23 8.43 -17.88
N LEU A 310 -0.31 7.50 -18.83
CA LEU A 310 0.13 7.67 -20.20
C LEU A 310 -1.02 7.36 -21.16
N LYS A 311 -1.15 8.19 -22.19
CA LYS A 311 -1.97 7.91 -23.37
C LYS A 311 -1.07 7.80 -24.58
N SER A 312 -1.30 6.77 -25.38
CA SER A 312 -0.76 6.60 -26.73
C SER A 312 -1.74 7.18 -27.76
N GLY A 313 -1.29 7.27 -29.01
CA GLY A 313 -2.17 7.58 -30.15
C GLY A 313 -3.11 6.44 -30.56
N GLY A 314 -3.08 5.28 -29.90
CA GLY A 314 -3.83 4.10 -30.31
C GLY A 314 -3.47 3.64 -31.73
N ASP A 315 -4.46 3.26 -32.53
CA ASP A 315 -4.30 2.85 -33.94
C ASP A 315 -3.95 4.01 -34.90
N SER A 316 -4.14 5.25 -34.44
CA SER A 316 -3.89 6.47 -35.22
C SER A 316 -2.83 7.32 -34.52
N PRO A 317 -1.53 7.04 -34.71
CA PRO A 317 -0.44 7.67 -33.98
C PRO A 317 -0.33 9.20 -34.13
N GLU A 318 -1.08 9.80 -35.06
CA GLU A 318 -1.19 11.24 -35.27
C GLU A 318 -2.23 11.93 -34.37
N VAL A 319 -3.16 11.17 -33.76
CA VAL A 319 -4.19 11.73 -32.88
C VAL A 319 -3.66 11.85 -31.46
N ILE A 320 -3.60 13.07 -30.94
CA ILE A 320 -3.20 13.36 -29.56
C ILE A 320 -4.44 13.39 -28.68
N ARG A 321 -4.41 12.65 -27.57
CA ARG A 321 -5.49 12.60 -26.56
C ARG A 321 -5.00 13.24 -25.24
N PRO A 322 -5.08 14.57 -25.08
CA PRO A 322 -4.61 15.24 -23.87
C PRO A 322 -5.41 14.82 -22.64
N PHE A 323 -4.81 15.01 -21.46
CA PHE A 323 -5.56 14.98 -20.20
C PHE A 323 -6.22 16.34 -19.96
N SER A 324 -7.50 16.31 -19.63
CA SER A 324 -8.31 17.49 -19.34
C SER A 324 -8.10 17.98 -17.90
N ALA A 325 -8.54 19.19 -17.59
CA ALA A 325 -8.56 19.69 -16.21
C ALA A 325 -9.43 18.82 -15.27
N GLU A 326 -10.42 18.11 -15.82
CA GLU A 326 -11.20 17.15 -15.06
C GLU A 326 -10.37 15.91 -14.69
N ASP A 327 -9.55 15.42 -15.62
CA ASP A 327 -8.63 14.30 -15.37
C ASP A 327 -7.66 14.67 -14.25
N GLU A 328 -7.15 15.91 -14.21
CA GLU A 328 -6.27 16.39 -13.12
C GLU A 328 -6.92 16.24 -11.74
N LEU A 329 -8.21 16.57 -11.60
CA LEU A 329 -8.95 16.41 -10.35
C LEU A 329 -9.14 14.94 -9.97
N ILE A 330 -9.40 14.07 -10.96
CA ILE A 330 -9.52 12.62 -10.75
C ILE A 330 -8.17 12.04 -10.28
N VAL A 331 -7.08 12.40 -10.96
CA VAL A 331 -5.73 11.95 -10.59
C VAL A 331 -5.35 12.46 -9.20
N ALA A 332 -5.68 13.70 -8.85
CA ALA A 332 -5.42 14.26 -7.52
C ALA A 332 -6.15 13.48 -6.41
N HIS A 333 -7.40 13.08 -6.67
CA HIS A 333 -8.18 12.27 -5.74
C HIS A 333 -7.52 10.91 -5.49
N PHE A 334 -7.13 10.19 -6.55
CA PHE A 334 -6.47 8.89 -6.41
C PHE A 334 -5.07 9.01 -5.79
N ALA A 335 -4.33 10.08 -6.09
CA ALA A 335 -3.06 10.36 -5.45
C ALA A 335 -3.20 10.48 -3.92
N SER A 336 -4.23 11.16 -3.43
CA SER A 336 -4.55 11.23 -1.99
C SER A 336 -4.98 9.90 -1.37
N MET A 337 -5.49 8.95 -2.16
CA MET A 337 -5.88 7.62 -1.66
C MET A 337 -4.69 6.66 -1.59
N ALA A 338 -3.63 6.94 -2.35
CA ALA A 338 -2.42 6.12 -2.44
C ALA A 338 -1.33 6.50 -1.42
N THR A 339 -1.57 7.54 -0.61
CA THR A 339 -0.65 8.14 0.38
C THR A 339 -1.14 7.94 1.80
#